data_AF-A0AAW9A8P2-F1
#
_entry.id   AF-A0AAW9A8P2-F1
#
_cell.length_a   1.000
_cell.length_b   1.000
_cell.length_c   1.000
_cell.angle_alpha   90.00
_cell.angle_beta   90.00
_cell.angle_gamma   90.00
#
_symmetry.space_group_name_H-M   'P 1'
#
loop_
_entity.id
_entity.type
_entity.pdbx_description
1 polymer ?
#
loop_
_entity_poly.entity_id
_entity_poly.type
_entity_poly.pdbx_seq_one_letter_code
_entity_poly.pdbx_strand_id
1 'polypeptide(L)' 'MTIEEAENYGRSVNARNAAVERNIMSEEQEIIPANQLPPPLNEEEIKKRVGAENFRNLDDAKVMNSINS' A
#
# COMPACT_ATOMS: atom_id res chain seq x y z
N MET A 1 -20.44 -30.87 13.74
CA MET A 1 -20.82 -29.46 13.85
C MET A 1 -22.23 -29.32 13.30
N THR A 2 -23.16 -28.89 14.13
CA THR A 2 -24.53 -28.59 13.73
C THR A 2 -24.58 -27.23 13.03
N ILE A 3 -25.68 -26.94 12.33
CA ILE A 3 -25.89 -25.65 11.66
C ILE A 3 -25.86 -24.51 12.69
N GLU A 4 -26.47 -24.72 13.85
CA GLU A 4 -26.52 -23.74 14.94
C GLU A 4 -25.14 -23.45 15.55
N GLU A 5 -24.30 -24.48 15.70
CA GLU A 5 -22.91 -24.31 16.14
C GLU A 5 -22.08 -23.50 15.14
N ALA A 6 -22.26 -23.75 13.84
CA ALA A 6 -21.56 -23.03 12.78
C ALA A 6 -21.97 -21.55 12.73
N GLU A 7 -23.26 -21.25 12.87
CA GLU A 7 -23.75 -19.88 12.89
C GLU A 7 -23.27 -19.11 14.13
N ASN A 8 -23.33 -19.74 15.31
CA ASN A 8 -22.86 -19.12 16.55
C ASN A 8 -21.35 -18.84 16.49
N TYR A 9 -20.58 -19.77 15.93
CA TYR A 9 -19.17 -19.56 15.66
C TYR A 9 -18.96 -18.37 14.71
N GLY A 10 -19.65 -18.33 13.57
CA GLY A 10 -19.55 -17.22 12.61
C GLY A 10 -19.90 -15.86 13.21
N ARG A 11 -20.98 -15.77 13.99
CA ARG A 11 -21.37 -14.55 14.71
C ARG A 11 -20.27 -14.09 15.69
N SER A 12 -19.67 -15.02 16.42
CA SER A 12 -18.60 -14.72 17.39
C SER A 12 -17.31 -14.23 16.73
N VAL A 13 -16.93 -14.85 15.59
CA VAL A 13 -15.75 -14.45 14.81
C VAL A 13 -15.96 -13.08 14.19
N ASN A 14 -17.13 -12.83 13.60
CA ASN A 14 -17.46 -11.53 13.02
C ASN A 14 -17.40 -10.40 14.06
N ALA A 15 -17.94 -10.63 15.27
CA ALA A 15 -17.88 -9.65 16.35
C ALA A 15 -16.43 -9.35 16.79
N ARG A 16 -15.57 -10.38 16.86
CA ARG A 16 -14.15 -10.22 17.18
C ARG A 16 -13.41 -9.44 16.10
N ASN A 17 -13.64 -9.77 14.83
CA ASN A 17 -13.01 -9.08 13.70
C ASN A 17 -13.43 -7.61 13.66
N ALA A 18 -14.72 -7.31 13.81
CA ALA A 18 -15.22 -5.93 13.86
C ALA A 18 -14.61 -5.11 15.02
N ALA A 19 -14.34 -5.74 16.16
CA ALA A 19 -13.67 -5.06 17.29
C ALA A 19 -12.19 -4.77 16.99
N VAL A 20 -11.50 -5.68 16.31
CA VAL A 20 -10.09 -5.50 15.90
C VAL A 20 -9.98 -4.45 14.78
N GLU A 21 -10.80 -4.55 13.74
CA GLU A 21 -10.79 -3.62 12.60
C GLU A 21 -11.10 -2.18 13.04
N ARG A 22 -12.03 -1.98 13.98
CA ARG A 22 -12.31 -0.64 14.54
C ARG A 22 -11.13 -0.07 15.33
N ASN A 23 -10.33 -0.90 15.98
CA ASN A 23 -9.16 -0.46 16.75
C ASN A 23 -7.90 -0.26 15.89
N ILE A 24 -7.85 -0.82 14.69
CA ILE A 24 -6.72 -0.61 13.75
C ILE A 24 -6.82 0.75 13.03
N MET A 25 -7.95 1.46 13.13
CA MET A 25 -8.15 2.78 12.50
C MET A 25 -7.88 4.00 13.40
N SER A 26 -7.05 3.87 14.44
CA SER A 26 -6.69 5.00 15.30
C SER A 26 -5.26 4.95 15.82
N GLU A 27 -4.32 4.56 14.97
CA GLU A 27 -2.99 5.16 15.05
C GLU A 27 -2.98 6.18 13.93
N GLU A 28 -2.78 7.43 14.32
CA GLU A 28 -2.71 8.60 13.45
C GLU A 28 -2.15 8.19 12.09
N GLN A 29 -2.87 8.53 11.01
CA GLN A 29 -2.17 8.74 9.75
C GLN A 29 -1.14 9.82 10.09
N GLU A 30 0.07 9.40 10.44
CA GLU A 30 1.17 10.28 10.78
C GLU A 30 1.49 10.96 9.46
N ILE A 31 0.81 12.08 9.21
CA ILE A 31 1.03 12.91 8.04
C ILE A 31 2.44 13.44 8.25
N ILE A 32 3.43 12.75 7.69
CA ILE A 32 4.82 13.20 7.68
C ILE A 32 4.78 14.59 7.02
N PRO A 33 5.01 15.67 7.79
CA PRO A 33 4.94 17.00 7.21
C PRO A 33 6.02 17.11 6.13
N ALA A 34 5.74 17.85 5.06
CA ALA A 34 6.59 17.86 3.86
C ALA A 34 8.06 18.27 4.13
N ASN A 35 8.32 18.94 5.26
CA ASN A 35 9.66 19.30 5.73
C ASN A 35 10.46 18.14 6.36
N GLN A 36 9.81 17.02 6.65
CA GLN A 36 10.44 15.78 7.14
C GLN A 36 10.70 14.78 6.02
N LEU A 37 10.24 15.05 4.80
CA LEU A 37 10.58 14.23 3.64
C LEU A 37 12.03 14.52 3.21
N PRO A 38 12.82 13.50 2.87
CA PRO A 38 14.12 13.72 2.27
C PRO A 38 13.96 14.51 0.96
N PRO A 39 14.97 15.32 0.58
CA PRO A 39 14.92 16.04 -0.68
C PRO A 39 14.78 15.03 -1.85
N PRO A 40 14.11 15.43 -2.93
CA PRO A 40 14.03 14.59 -4.12
C PRO A 40 15.45 14.29 -4.62
N LEU A 41 15.64 13.05 -5.09
CA LEU A 41 16.92 12.62 -5.67
C LEU A 41 17.23 13.45 -6.92
N ASN A 42 18.51 13.71 -7.16
CA ASN A 42 18.93 14.33 -8.41
C ASN A 42 18.86 13.31 -9.57
N GLU A 43 18.85 13.79 -10.80
CA GLU A 43 18.73 12.92 -11.98
C GLU A 43 19.86 11.89 -12.10
N GLU A 44 21.08 12.21 -11.67
CA GLU A 44 22.22 11.29 -11.73
C GLU A 44 22.03 10.12 -10.76
N GLU A 45 21.53 10.39 -9.56
CA GLU A 45 21.18 9.39 -8.55
C GLU A 45 20.03 8.50 -9.01
N ILE A 46 19.03 9.09 -9.67
CA ILE A 46 17.92 8.33 -10.26
C ILE A 46 18.47 7.44 -11.38
N LYS A 47 19.24 7.99 -12.33
CA LYS A 47 19.87 7.23 -13.44
C LYS A 47 20.75 6.09 -12.92
N LYS A 48 21.49 6.30 -11.82
CA LYS A 48 22.30 5.24 -11.17
C LYS A 48 21.43 4.13 -10.57
N ARG A 49 20.28 4.48 -9.98
CA ARG A 49 19.39 3.53 -9.31
C ARG A 49 18.53 2.72 -10.29
N VAL A 50 17.94 3.37 -11.30
CA VAL A 50 17.04 2.70 -12.26
C VAL A 50 17.74 2.23 -13.53
N GLY A 51 18.94 2.75 -13.82
CA GLY A 51 19.65 2.54 -15.07
C GLY A 51 19.33 3.63 -16.11
N ALA A 52 20.33 4.07 -16.87
CA ALA A 52 20.19 5.18 -17.82
C ALA A 52 19.16 4.94 -18.92
N GLU A 53 19.05 3.70 -19.40
CA GLU A 53 18.06 3.28 -20.41
C GLU A 53 16.63 3.37 -19.83
N ASN A 54 16.41 2.86 -18.62
CA ASN A 54 15.10 2.89 -17.97
C ASN A 54 14.67 4.33 -17.62
N PHE A 55 15.60 5.18 -17.18
CA PHE A 55 15.33 6.59 -16.92
C PHE A 55 14.84 7.31 -18.18
N ARG A 56 15.53 7.11 -19.32
CA ARG A 56 15.12 7.70 -20.61
C ARG A 56 13.77 7.19 -21.09
N ASN A 57 13.55 5.87 -20.99
CA ASN A 57 12.30 5.25 -21.43
C ASN A 57 11.09 5.72 -20.61
N LEU A 58 11.28 6.11 -19.35
CA LEU A 58 10.24 6.69 -18.48
C LEU A 58 9.86 8.12 -18.89
N ASP A 59 10.83 8.95 -19.27
CA ASP A 59 10.56 10.31 -19.77
C ASP A 59 9.83 10.29 -21.12
N ASP A 60 10.10 9.29 -21.95
CA ASP A 60 9.43 9.05 -23.24
C ASP A 60 8.13 8.22 -23.11
N ALA A 61 7.77 7.76 -21.89
CA ALA A 61 6.75 6.73 -21.69
C ALA A 61 5.30 7.25 -21.83
N LYS A 62 4.81 7.19 -23.07
CA LYS A 62 3.55 6.52 -23.41
C LYS A 62 3.53 5.01 -23.04
N VAL A 63 4.58 4.50 -22.40
CA VAL A 63 4.70 3.14 -21.91
C VAL A 63 3.88 3.00 -20.62
N MET A 64 2.56 2.91 -20.79
CA MET A 64 1.72 2.26 -19.79
C MET A 64 2.04 0.77 -19.83
N ASN A 65 2.93 0.32 -18.95
CA ASN A 65 3.02 -1.10 -18.64
C ASN A 65 1.71 -1.51 -17.96
N SER A 66 0.75 -2.01 -18.75
CA SER A 66 -0.38 -2.76 -18.21
C SER A 66 0.17 -4.00 -17.51
N ILE A 67 0.03 -4.07 -16.19
CA ILE A 67 0.43 -5.24 -15.40
C ILE A 67 -0.64 -6.36 -15.50
N ASN A 68 -1.74 -6.15 -16.22
CA ASN A 68 -2.71 -7.21 -16.52
C ASN A 68 -3.28 -7.02 -17.94
N SER A 69 -2.75 -7.76 -18.91
CA SER A 69 -3.41 -8.03 -20.19
C SER A 69 -3.89 -9.47 -20.21
#